data_AF-A0A543BMH6-F1
#
_entry.id   AF-A0A543BMH6-F1
#
_cell.length_a   1.000
_cell.length_b   1.000
_cell.length_c   1.000
_cell.angle_alpha   90.00
_cell.angle_beta   90.00
_cell.angle_gamma   90.00
#
_symmetry.space_group_name_H-M   'P 1'
#
loop_
_entity.id
_entity.type
_entity.pdbx_description
1 polymer ?
#
loop_
_entity_poly.entity_id
_entity_poly.type
_entity_poly.pdbx_seq_one_letter_code
_entity_poly.pdbx_strand_id
1 'polypeptide(L)'
;MNAARTPQGSLAVENRMRFTRREFWRGAWSAWLLFMIALTGTLVVTGVLQSGPPWGNVFSSIVVFLLYGIPIGGAVSLLVMLAGSPLAWGLGRLLVATDHVVAHLLAFAGLGAAIGAAVTASGIIGQPPAPFVAVVIVTCAISVAGGWYRTFWRSRQERKPWGSNS
;
A
#
# COMPACT_ATOMS: atom_id res chain seq x y z
N MET A 1 -7.05 -32.55 47.68
CA MET A 1 -5.96 -31.75 47.11
C MET A 1 -6.18 -31.68 45.60
N ASN A 2 -6.86 -30.64 45.12
CA ASN A 2 -7.15 -30.46 43.69
C ASN A 2 -6.15 -29.48 43.09
N ALA A 3 -5.30 -29.97 42.20
CA ALA A 3 -4.38 -29.15 41.42
C ALA A 3 -5.20 -28.26 40.47
N ALA A 4 -5.24 -26.96 40.77
CA ALA A 4 -5.76 -25.95 39.87
C ALA A 4 -4.88 -25.90 38.61
N ARG A 5 -5.34 -26.52 37.52
CA ARG A 5 -4.80 -26.27 36.18
C ARG A 5 -5.14 -24.83 35.82
N THR A 6 -4.17 -23.94 35.93
CA THR A 6 -4.29 -22.60 35.37
C THR A 6 -4.41 -22.71 33.84
N PRO A 7 -5.40 -22.07 33.21
CA PRO A 7 -5.58 -22.08 31.76
C PRO A 7 -4.53 -21.18 31.08
N GLN A 8 -3.25 -21.54 31.16
CA GLN A 8 -2.17 -20.83 30.44
C GLN A 8 -2.22 -21.06 28.92
N GLY A 9 -3.06 -21.98 28.43
CA GLY A 9 -3.21 -22.27 27.00
C GLY A 9 -4.03 -21.24 26.21
N SER A 10 -4.87 -20.41 26.85
CA SER A 10 -5.76 -19.49 26.10
C SER A 10 -5.07 -18.17 25.69
N LEU A 11 -4.04 -17.73 26.42
CA LEU A 11 -3.35 -16.46 26.14
C LEU A 11 -2.46 -16.52 24.89
N ALA A 12 -1.93 -17.70 24.54
CA ALA A 12 -1.11 -17.89 23.34
C ALA A 12 -1.94 -17.90 22.04
N VAL A 13 -3.21 -18.28 22.10
CA VAL A 13 -4.11 -18.30 20.93
C VAL A 13 -4.58 -16.89 20.56
N GLU A 14 -4.63 -15.97 21.53
CA GLU A 14 -5.17 -14.62 21.36
C GLU A 14 -4.22 -13.68 20.58
N ASN A 15 -2.93 -13.99 20.53
CA ASN A 15 -1.95 -13.13 19.85
C ASN A 15 -1.77 -13.44 18.35
N ARG A 16 -2.39 -14.50 17.83
CA ARG A 16 -2.33 -14.78 16.39
C ARG A 16 -3.12 -13.70 15.64
N MET A 17 -2.45 -12.91 14.80
CA MET A 17 -3.09 -11.87 14.01
C MET A 17 -4.13 -12.52 13.08
N ARG A 18 -5.40 -12.52 13.50
CA ARG A 18 -6.52 -12.99 12.67
C ARG A 18 -6.65 -12.05 11.49
N PHE A 19 -6.06 -12.40 10.35
CA PHE A 19 -6.18 -11.65 9.10
C PHE A 19 -7.62 -11.67 8.60
N THR A 20 -8.40 -10.65 8.97
CA THR A 20 -9.82 -10.56 8.60
C THR A 20 -10.02 -9.90 7.24
N ARG A 21 -11.15 -10.20 6.57
CA ARG A 21 -11.54 -9.51 5.33
C ARG A 21 -11.60 -7.98 5.50
N ARG A 22 -12.07 -7.52 6.66
CA ARG A 22 -12.17 -6.09 6.98
C ARG A 22 -10.79 -5.43 7.07
N GLU A 23 -9.84 -6.06 7.75
CA GLU A 23 -8.47 -5.53 7.86
C GLU A 23 -7.75 -5.54 6.52
N PHE A 24 -7.97 -6.58 5.70
CA PHE A 24 -7.44 -6.63 4.34
C PHE A 24 -7.89 -5.44 3.50
N TRP A 25 -9.21 -5.21 3.43
CA TRP A 25 -9.74 -4.09 2.65
C TRP A 25 -9.29 -2.74 3.22
N ARG A 26 -9.16 -2.61 4.54
CA ARG A 26 -8.59 -1.42 5.18
C ARG A 26 -7.13 -1.18 4.73
N GLY A 27 -6.32 -2.24 4.65
CA GLY A 27 -4.95 -2.20 4.16
C GLY A 27 -4.87 -1.84 2.67
N ALA A 28 -5.68 -2.50 1.83
CA ALA A 28 -5.75 -2.24 0.40
C ALA A 28 -6.14 -0.79 0.09
N TRP A 29 -7.21 -0.27 0.73
CA TRP A 29 -7.62 1.12 0.59
C TRP A 29 -6.56 2.09 1.08
N SER A 30 -5.89 1.80 2.20
CA SER A 30 -4.81 2.66 2.70
C SER A 30 -3.61 2.68 1.74
N ALA A 31 -3.26 1.55 1.12
CA ALA A 31 -2.19 1.48 0.13
C ALA A 31 -2.56 2.27 -1.13
N TRP A 32 -3.79 2.12 -1.62
CA TRP A 32 -4.29 2.87 -2.77
C TRP A 32 -4.32 4.38 -2.51
N LEU A 33 -4.78 4.82 -1.33
CA LEU A 33 -4.75 6.25 -0.98
C LEU A 33 -3.32 6.81 -0.91
N LEU A 34 -2.36 6.06 -0.36
CA LEU A 34 -0.95 6.48 -0.36
C LEU A 34 -0.40 6.57 -1.78
N PHE A 35 -0.75 5.62 -2.64
CA PHE A 35 -0.41 5.68 -4.06
C PHE A 35 -1.02 6.91 -4.74
N MET A 36 -2.29 7.23 -4.48
CA MET A 36 -2.94 8.42 -5.03
C MET A 36 -2.25 9.71 -4.59
N ILE A 37 -1.82 9.80 -3.32
CA ILE A 37 -1.04 10.95 -2.83
C ILE A 37 0.29 11.06 -3.59
N ALA A 38 1.01 9.95 -3.76
CA ALA A 38 2.27 9.93 -4.51
C ALA A 38 2.07 10.27 -5.99
N LEU A 39 1.00 9.76 -6.61
CA LEU A 39 0.60 10.08 -7.98
C LEU A 39 0.32 11.57 -8.12
N THR A 40 -0.49 12.16 -7.25
CA THR A 40 -0.79 13.60 -7.25
C THR A 40 0.50 14.43 -7.11
N GLY A 41 1.38 14.08 -6.17
CA GLY A 41 2.66 14.76 -6.02
C GLY A 41 3.52 14.69 -7.29
N THR A 42 3.57 13.51 -7.92
CA THR A 42 4.30 13.29 -9.18
C THR A 42 3.71 14.12 -10.32
N LEU A 43 2.38 14.20 -10.43
CA LEU A 43 1.70 15.01 -11.46
C LEU A 43 1.95 16.51 -11.25
N VAL A 44 1.98 16.99 -10.00
CA VAL A 44 2.32 18.38 -9.70
C VAL A 44 3.77 18.68 -10.10
N VAL A 45 4.73 17.85 -9.68
CA VAL A 45 6.14 18.02 -10.05
C VAL A 45 6.32 17.98 -11.57
N THR A 46 5.65 17.05 -12.25
CA THR A 46 5.69 16.94 -13.72
C THR A 46 5.12 18.20 -14.37
N GLY A 47 3.98 18.70 -13.89
CA GLY A 47 3.39 19.94 -14.38
C GLY A 47 4.29 21.16 -14.20
N VAL A 48 5.04 21.23 -13.10
CA VAL A 48 6.06 22.27 -12.89
C VAL A 48 7.22 22.11 -13.88
N LEU A 49 7.78 20.90 -14.00
CA LEU A 49 8.95 20.64 -14.87
C LEU A 49 8.66 20.80 -16.36
N GLN A 50 7.43 20.51 -16.79
CA GLN A 50 7.01 20.62 -18.19
C GLN A 50 6.36 21.97 -18.52
N SER A 51 6.23 22.86 -17.54
CA SER A 51 5.77 24.22 -17.78
C SER A 51 6.81 25.06 -18.52
N GLY A 52 6.36 26.11 -19.20
CA GLY A 52 7.19 26.94 -20.07
C GLY A 52 6.84 26.74 -21.55
N PRO A 53 7.45 27.52 -22.46
CA PRO A 53 7.18 27.41 -23.88
C PRO A 53 7.48 26.00 -24.41
N PRO A 54 6.59 25.37 -25.20
CA PRO A 54 5.32 25.87 -25.77
C PRO A 54 4.06 25.67 -24.89
N TRP A 55 4.17 25.04 -23.73
CA TRP A 55 3.06 24.51 -22.91
C TRP A 55 2.38 25.53 -21.98
N GLY A 56 2.92 26.74 -21.87
CA GLY A 56 2.29 27.86 -21.15
C GLY A 56 2.64 27.96 -19.67
N ASN A 57 1.74 28.58 -18.88
CA ASN A 57 1.94 28.85 -17.45
C ASN A 57 1.87 27.56 -16.61
N VAL A 58 2.79 27.43 -15.65
CA VAL A 58 2.85 26.38 -14.60
C VAL A 58 1.49 25.96 -14.07
N PHE A 59 0.63 26.93 -13.70
CA PHE A 59 -0.67 26.63 -13.12
C PHE A 59 -1.58 25.88 -14.10
N SER A 60 -1.58 26.28 -15.38
CA SER A 60 -2.37 25.60 -16.42
C SER A 60 -1.89 24.17 -16.63
N SER A 61 -0.57 23.98 -16.72
CA SER A 61 0.04 22.64 -16.87
C SER A 61 -0.35 21.72 -15.71
N ILE A 62 -0.19 22.18 -14.46
CA ILE A 62 -0.58 21.41 -13.28
C ILE A 62 -2.07 21.05 -13.33
N VAL A 63 -2.95 22.00 -13.64
CA VAL A 63 -4.40 21.75 -13.71
C VAL A 63 -4.71 20.68 -14.75
N VAL A 64 -4.11 20.75 -15.95
CA VAL A 64 -4.29 19.73 -17.00
C VAL A 64 -3.81 18.35 -16.51
N PHE A 65 -2.62 18.27 -15.93
CA PHE A 65 -2.10 17.00 -15.40
C PHE A 65 -2.95 16.41 -14.29
N LEU A 66 -3.47 17.23 -13.38
CA LEU A 66 -4.35 16.76 -12.31
C LEU A 66 -5.72 16.35 -12.84
N LEU A 67 -6.30 17.15 -13.74
CA LEU A 67 -7.64 16.93 -14.29
C LEU A 67 -7.73 15.63 -15.08
N TYR A 68 -6.71 15.29 -15.86
CA TYR A 68 -6.67 14.04 -16.63
C TYR A 68 -5.95 12.91 -15.89
N GLY A 69 -4.84 13.21 -15.22
CA GLY A 69 -4.00 12.20 -14.57
C GLY A 69 -4.62 11.57 -13.34
N ILE A 70 -5.35 12.32 -12.50
CA ILE A 70 -5.99 11.75 -11.31
C ILE A 70 -7.14 10.80 -11.69
N PRO A 71 -8.11 11.16 -12.54
CA PRO A 71 -9.19 10.23 -12.88
C PRO A 71 -8.69 8.98 -13.61
N ILE A 72 -7.82 9.15 -14.61
CA ILE A 72 -7.30 8.03 -15.41
C ILE A 72 -6.36 7.17 -14.55
N GLY A 73 -5.35 7.77 -13.92
CA GLY A 73 -4.40 7.06 -13.07
C GLY A 73 -5.05 6.45 -11.83
N GLY A 74 -6.04 7.13 -11.26
CA GLY A 74 -6.86 6.62 -10.15
C GLY A 74 -7.70 5.42 -10.55
N ALA A 75 -8.38 5.46 -11.70
CA ALA A 75 -9.15 4.33 -12.20
C ALA A 75 -8.26 3.12 -12.53
N VAL A 76 -7.16 3.34 -13.24
CA VAL A 76 -6.20 2.27 -13.58
C VAL A 76 -5.60 1.65 -12.31
N SER A 77 -5.14 2.47 -11.37
CA SER A 77 -4.57 1.95 -10.11
C SER A 77 -5.60 1.24 -9.25
N LEU A 78 -6.87 1.66 -9.26
CA LEU A 78 -7.95 0.95 -8.60
C LEU A 78 -8.17 -0.44 -9.22
N LEU A 79 -8.16 -0.53 -10.55
CA LEU A 79 -8.26 -1.83 -11.25
C LEU A 79 -7.06 -2.74 -10.92
N VAL A 80 -5.85 -2.19 -10.90
CA VAL A 80 -4.64 -2.93 -10.52
C VAL A 80 -4.73 -3.41 -9.07
N MET A 81 -5.23 -2.57 -8.15
CA MET A 81 -5.46 -2.96 -6.75
C MET A 81 -6.47 -4.12 -6.67
N LEU A 82 -7.59 -4.04 -7.38
CA LEU A 82 -8.62 -5.08 -7.39
C LEU A 82 -8.10 -6.39 -7.99
N ALA A 83 -7.35 -6.32 -9.11
CA ALA A 83 -6.74 -7.47 -9.75
C ALA A 83 -5.61 -8.10 -8.92
N GLY A 84 -4.84 -7.29 -8.20
CA GLY A 84 -3.79 -7.75 -7.28
C GLY A 84 -4.31 -8.22 -5.92
N SER A 85 -5.57 -7.93 -5.57
CA SER A 85 -6.15 -8.26 -4.27
C SER A 85 -6.15 -9.77 -3.94
N PRO A 86 -6.48 -10.70 -4.87
CA PRO A 86 -6.38 -12.13 -4.61
C PRO A 86 -4.96 -12.59 -4.27
N LEU A 87 -3.95 -12.06 -4.96
CA LEU A 87 -2.53 -12.36 -4.69
C LEU A 87 -2.12 -11.83 -3.32
N ALA A 88 -2.47 -10.58 -3.00
CA ALA A 88 -2.21 -9.98 -1.71
C ALA A 88 -2.91 -10.74 -0.57
N TRP A 89 -4.13 -11.23 -0.80
CA TRP A 89 -4.88 -12.04 0.16
C TRP A 89 -4.21 -13.40 0.41
N GLY A 90 -3.77 -14.07 -0.67
CA GLY A 90 -3.01 -15.33 -0.58
C GLY A 90 -1.71 -15.14 0.21
N LEU A 91 -0.95 -14.09 -0.11
CA LEU A 91 0.28 -13.74 0.60
C LEU A 91 0.02 -13.46 2.08
N GLY A 92 -1.04 -12.70 2.40
CA GLY A 92 -1.46 -12.45 3.77
C GLY A 92 -1.79 -13.73 4.54
N ARG A 93 -2.45 -14.70 3.89
CA ARG A 93 -2.74 -16.02 4.49
C ARG A 93 -1.49 -16.87 4.73
N LEU A 94 -0.55 -16.87 3.80
CA LEU A 94 0.72 -17.61 3.95
C LEU A 94 1.55 -17.05 5.12
N LEU A 95 1.47 -15.74 5.35
CA LEU A 95 2.20 -15.07 6.42
C LEU A 95 1.51 -15.13 7.79
N VAL A 96 0.30 -15.70 7.91
CA VAL A 96 -0.41 -15.85 9.20
C VAL A 96 0.41 -16.60 10.26
N ALA A 97 1.31 -17.50 9.83
CA ALA A 97 2.19 -18.24 10.72
C ALA A 97 3.43 -17.45 11.17
N THR A 98 3.68 -16.26 10.61
CA THR A 98 4.88 -15.47 10.87
C THR A 98 4.57 -14.36 11.88
N ASP A 99 5.27 -14.30 13.00
CA ASP A 99 5.03 -13.25 14.01
C ASP A 99 5.77 -11.92 13.72
N HIS A 100 6.66 -11.92 12.72
CA HIS A 100 7.48 -10.77 12.36
C HIS A 100 6.74 -9.80 11.43
N VAL A 101 6.44 -8.60 11.93
CA VAL A 101 5.84 -7.49 11.14
C VAL A 101 6.76 -7.09 9.98
N VAL A 102 8.07 -7.10 10.19
CA VAL A 102 9.04 -6.73 9.14
C VAL A 102 8.94 -7.68 7.93
N ALA A 103 8.77 -8.99 8.17
CA ALA A 103 8.60 -9.97 7.09
C ALA A 103 7.33 -9.68 6.27
N HIS A 104 6.24 -9.27 6.92
CA HIS A 104 5.02 -8.85 6.22
C HIS A 104 5.25 -7.61 5.37
N LEU A 105 5.91 -6.58 5.93
CA LEU A 105 6.19 -5.35 5.20
C LEU A 105 7.09 -5.58 3.99
N LEU A 106 8.12 -6.42 4.12
CA LEU A 106 8.99 -6.79 3.01
C LEU A 106 8.25 -7.58 1.92
N ALA A 107 7.39 -8.53 2.30
CA ALA A 107 6.59 -9.30 1.35
C ALA A 107 5.62 -8.41 0.57
N PHE A 108 4.95 -7.48 1.26
CA PHE A 108 4.06 -6.50 0.63
C PHE A 108 4.81 -5.44 -0.20
N ALA A 109 6.00 -5.02 0.24
CA ALA A 109 6.88 -4.17 -0.56
C ALA A 109 7.31 -4.87 -1.85
N GLY A 110 7.68 -6.16 -1.77
CA GLY A 110 8.03 -6.99 -2.92
C GLY A 110 6.86 -7.15 -3.89
N LEU A 111 5.64 -7.35 -3.37
CA LEU A 111 4.43 -7.35 -4.19
C LEU A 111 4.23 -6.01 -4.91
N GLY A 112 4.37 -4.88 -4.21
CA GLY A 112 4.30 -3.55 -4.81
C GLY A 112 5.35 -3.34 -5.90
N ALA A 113 6.59 -3.77 -5.66
CA ALA A 113 7.67 -3.70 -6.64
C ALA A 113 7.36 -4.55 -7.90
N ALA A 114 6.85 -5.77 -7.71
CA ALA A 114 6.46 -6.66 -8.80
C ALA A 114 5.32 -6.05 -9.65
N ILE A 115 4.34 -5.42 -9.00
CA ILE A 115 3.26 -4.70 -9.71
C ILE A 115 3.83 -3.52 -10.52
N GLY A 116 4.72 -2.71 -9.93
CA GLY A 116 5.35 -1.59 -10.63
C GLY A 116 6.17 -2.04 -11.84
N ALA A 117 6.89 -3.16 -11.70
CA ALA A 117 7.64 -3.78 -12.79
C ALA A 117 6.71 -4.30 -13.89
N ALA A 118 5.61 -4.98 -13.52
CA ALA A 118 4.62 -5.49 -14.48
C ALA A 118 3.92 -4.36 -15.26
N VAL A 119 3.53 -3.27 -14.59
CA VAL A 119 2.94 -2.09 -15.24
C VAL A 119 3.92 -1.46 -16.22
N THR A 120 5.19 -1.35 -15.85
CA THR A 120 6.22 -0.82 -16.77
C THR A 120 6.44 -1.74 -17.96
N ALA A 121 6.60 -3.04 -17.71
CA ALA A 121 6.87 -4.04 -18.75
C ALA A 121 5.71 -4.21 -19.73
N SER A 122 4.47 -3.92 -19.31
CA SER A 122 3.29 -3.99 -20.16
C SER A 122 3.28 -2.99 -21.32
N GLY A 123 4.12 -1.95 -21.27
CA GLY A 123 4.15 -0.90 -22.29
C GLY A 123 2.96 0.05 -22.24
N ILE A 124 2.04 -0.09 -21.26
CA ILE A 124 0.88 0.82 -21.08
C ILE A 124 1.33 2.27 -20.94
N ILE A 125 2.51 2.50 -20.36
CA ILE A 125 3.12 3.82 -20.16
C ILE A 125 4.16 4.18 -21.24
N GLY A 126 4.21 3.44 -22.34
CA GLY A 126 5.22 3.59 -23.39
C GLY A 126 6.59 3.00 -23.02
N GLN A 127 7.65 3.58 -23.56
CA GLN A 127 9.06 3.23 -23.26
C GLN A 127 9.68 4.34 -22.40
N PRO A 128 9.36 4.38 -21.09
CA PRO A 128 9.88 5.41 -20.21
C PRO A 128 11.39 5.24 -20.01
N PRO A 129 12.12 6.33 -19.69
CA PRO A 129 13.54 6.23 -19.35
C PRO A 129 13.74 5.40 -18.08
N ALA A 130 14.84 4.64 -18.00
CA ALA A 130 15.19 3.79 -16.87
C ALA A 130 15.00 4.42 -15.46
N PRO A 131 15.38 5.69 -15.19
CA PRO A 131 15.12 6.31 -13.88
C PRO A 131 13.62 6.41 -13.55
N PHE A 132 12.76 6.66 -14.54
CA PHE A 132 11.31 6.71 -14.34
C PHE A 132 10.76 5.33 -13.93
N VAL A 133 11.27 4.26 -14.55
CA VAL A 133 10.93 2.87 -14.18
C VAL A 133 11.24 2.61 -12.71
N ALA A 134 12.45 2.98 -12.26
CA ALA A 134 12.85 2.81 -10.87
C ALA A 134 11.93 3.58 -9.92
N VAL A 135 11.57 4.83 -10.25
CA VAL A 135 10.64 5.65 -9.44
C VAL A 135 9.27 4.99 -9.33
N VAL A 136 8.72 4.45 -10.42
CA VAL A 136 7.42 3.74 -10.40
C VAL A 136 7.48 2.52 -9.48
N ILE A 137 8.50 1.67 -9.64
CA ILE A 137 8.69 0.46 -8.83
C ILE A 137 8.80 0.81 -7.34
N VAL A 138 9.65 1.78 -7.00
CA VAL A 138 9.86 2.22 -5.60
C VAL A 138 8.59 2.83 -5.02
N THR A 139 7.87 3.66 -5.79
CA THR A 139 6.62 4.28 -5.36
C THR A 139 5.55 3.22 -5.07
N CYS A 140 5.41 2.21 -5.93
CA CYS A 140 4.50 1.10 -5.70
C CYS A 140 4.89 0.30 -4.45
N ALA A 141 6.18 -0.03 -4.28
CA ALA A 141 6.67 -0.75 -3.11
C ALA A 141 6.38 0.00 -1.80
N ILE A 142 6.71 1.30 -1.74
CA ILE A 142 6.50 2.15 -0.55
C ILE A 142 5.02 2.33 -0.26
N SER A 143 4.19 2.58 -1.28
CA SER A 143 2.75 2.80 -1.09
C SER A 143 2.06 1.56 -0.51
N VAL A 144 2.40 0.39 -1.05
CA VAL A 144 1.87 -0.89 -0.56
C VAL A 144 2.36 -1.16 0.85
N ALA A 145 3.68 -1.12 1.10
CA ALA A 145 4.25 -1.34 2.43
C ALA A 145 3.70 -0.36 3.48
N GLY A 146 3.59 0.93 3.14
CA GLY A 146 3.06 1.97 4.01
C GLY A 146 1.58 1.76 4.35
N GLY A 147 0.77 1.33 3.38
CA GLY A 147 -0.66 1.05 3.59
C GLY A 147 -0.88 -0.11 4.58
N TRP A 148 -0.05 -1.14 4.47
CA TRP A 148 -0.05 -2.27 5.40
C TRP A 148 0.51 -1.89 6.77
N TYR A 149 1.61 -1.14 6.83
CA TYR A 149 2.17 -0.64 8.08
C TYR A 149 1.16 0.15 8.90
N ARG A 150 0.41 1.07 8.26
CA ARG A 150 -0.64 1.85 8.93
C ARG A 150 -1.73 0.95 9.52
N THR A 151 -2.10 -0.11 8.81
CA THR A 151 -3.10 -1.09 9.27
C THR A 151 -2.60 -1.88 10.47
N PHE A 152 -1.35 -2.36 10.44
CA PHE A 152 -0.72 -3.05 11.57
C PHE A 152 -0.56 -2.15 12.79
N TRP A 153 -0.17 -0.89 12.59
CA TRP A 153 -0.05 0.08 13.67
C TRP A 153 -1.39 0.33 14.36
N ARG A 154 -2.46 0.54 13.59
CA ARG A 154 -3.81 0.74 14.13
C ARG A 154 -4.35 -0.48 14.87
N SER A 155 -4.17 -1.69 14.33
CA SER A 155 -4.63 -2.90 15.02
C SER A 155 -3.89 -3.13 16.34
N ARG A 156 -2.61 -2.74 16.44
CA ARG A 156 -1.86 -2.75 17.71
C ARG A 156 -2.39 -1.73 18.71
N GLN A 157 -2.77 -0.54 18.26
CA GLN A 157 -3.36 0.48 19.14
C GLN A 157 -4.74 0.05 19.67
N GLU A 158 -5.57 -0.57 18.83
CA GLU A 158 -6.90 -1.08 19.19
C GLU A 158 -6.83 -2.24 20.22
N ARG A 159 -5.72 -2.98 20.27
CA ARG A 159 -5.50 -4.09 21.23
C ARG A 159 -5.01 -3.65 22.60
N LYS A 160 -4.65 -2.38 22.81
CA LYS A 160 -4.27 -1.91 24.14
C LYS A 160 -5.53 -1.92 25.03
N PRO A 161 -5.56 -2.71 26.12
CA PRO A 161 -6.75 -2.81 26.97
C PRO A 161 -7.08 -1.45 27.58
N TRP A 162 -8.37 -1.14 27.67
CA TRP A 162 -8.95 0.13 28.16
C TRP A 162 -8.57 0.47 29.63
N GLY A 163 -7.67 -0.29 30.28
CA GLY A 163 -7.36 -0.18 31.70
C GLY A 163 -5.96 0.32 32.07
N SER A 164 -5.10 0.76 31.14
CA SER A 164 -3.71 1.13 31.46
C SER A 164 -3.47 2.62 31.76
N ASN A 165 -4.51 3.40 32.06
CA ASN A 165 -4.38 4.81 32.45
C ASN A 165 -4.78 5.00 33.93
N SER A 166 -4.21 4.17 34.81
CA SER A 166 -4.22 4.37 36.26
C SER A 166 -2.80 4.68 36.72
#